data_AF-A0AAX4KC96-F1
#
_entry.id   AF-A0AAX4KC96-F1
#
_cell.length_a   1.000
_cell.length_b   1.000
_cell.length_c   1.000
_cell.angle_alpha   90.00
_cell.angle_beta   90.00
_cell.angle_gamma   90.00
#
_symmetry.space_group_name_H-M   'P 1'
#
loop_
_entity.id
_entity.type
_entity.pdbx_description
1 polymer ?
#
loop_
_entity_poly.entity_id
_entity_poly.type
_entity_poly.pdbx_seq_one_letter_code
_entity_poly.pdbx_strand_id
1 'polypeptide(L)'
;MYEPHLIDHASEQSRPRRESQSLLEELDKIAPIKSFDAFPKVQSTYTVRSRRGGVLTAVVGFIIFLLVLNDLGEYLYGAPDYSFHVDHELEKDLQLNVDLTVAMPCHYLSIDLRDAVGDRLHLSNSFVKDGTQFNTVGATSMKHVAPTAQSASEIISSSRRRTPNQKRTFTGIQRLLFSPPSRKGVKKSQAAYRPTYDSIPDGPACRIYGSVEVKKVTANLHITTLGHGYMSFEHTDHQLMNLSHIVHEFSFGPFFPAISQPLDKSYEIAKEPFTIFQYFLRVVPTTYIDAARRRLVTSQYAVTDYSRSFEHGKGVPGIFFKYDLEAMALTVRERTTSLYQFLIRLVGVIGGVWTVASFGLRVFNRAQKEVSKAVVGKEKEYIPSSLPSGSPAFERAASGYFSRDDRGMLRSTTWGGSPGGTEWKGR
;
A
#
# COMPACT_ATOMS: atom_id res chain seq x y z
N MET A 1 -10.88 100.78 -17.49
CA MET A 1 -12.30 100.73 -17.10
C MET A 1 -12.67 99.25 -17.06
N TYR A 2 -12.95 98.73 -15.86
CA TYR A 2 -13.65 97.48 -15.51
C TYR A 2 -13.16 96.10 -16.02
N GLU A 3 -12.60 95.34 -15.06
CA GLU A 3 -12.82 93.89 -14.80
C GLU A 3 -14.34 93.58 -14.54
N PRO A 4 -14.85 92.32 -14.33
CA PRO A 4 -14.17 91.05 -13.99
C PRO A 4 -14.83 89.71 -14.51
N HIS A 5 -14.22 88.58 -14.10
CA HIS A 5 -14.79 87.25 -13.72
C HIS A 5 -14.76 86.00 -14.64
N LEU A 6 -14.26 84.91 -14.01
CA LEU A 6 -14.70 83.48 -13.99
C LEU A 6 -13.87 82.38 -14.71
N ILE A 7 -13.04 81.70 -13.89
CA ILE A 7 -12.86 80.25 -13.62
C ILE A 7 -13.41 79.23 -14.65
N ASP A 8 -12.52 78.34 -15.16
CA ASP A 8 -12.63 76.88 -14.95
C ASP A 8 -11.39 76.09 -15.43
N HIS A 9 -10.86 75.24 -14.55
CA HIS A 9 -9.80 74.27 -14.84
C HIS A 9 -10.44 72.93 -15.21
N ALA A 10 -10.16 72.45 -16.42
CA ALA A 10 -10.58 71.12 -16.88
C ALA A 10 -9.85 70.02 -16.09
N SER A 11 -10.63 69.14 -15.46
CA SER A 11 -10.18 67.96 -14.73
C SER A 11 -10.00 66.76 -15.66
N GLU A 12 -8.78 66.21 -15.74
CA GLU A 12 -8.50 64.87 -16.26
C GLU A 12 -8.99 63.79 -15.27
N GLN A 13 -9.90 62.94 -15.74
CA GLN A 13 -10.55 61.90 -14.97
C GLN A 13 -9.70 60.62 -15.00
N SER A 14 -8.92 60.36 -13.94
CA SER A 14 -8.23 59.08 -13.75
C SER A 14 -9.12 58.09 -12.98
N ARG A 15 -9.42 56.92 -13.59
CA ARG A 15 -10.17 55.81 -12.98
C ARG A 15 -9.30 55.05 -11.95
N PRO A 16 -9.76 54.76 -10.72
CA PRO A 16 -9.05 53.87 -9.82
C PRO A 16 -9.43 52.39 -10.04
N ARG A 17 -8.41 51.53 -10.03
CA ARG A 17 -8.46 50.08 -10.28
C ARG A 17 -9.01 49.32 -9.05
N ARG A 18 -10.30 48.98 -9.09
CA ARG A 18 -11.11 48.49 -7.96
C ARG A 18 -11.48 47.00 -8.10
N GLU A 19 -10.54 46.08 -7.94
CA GLU A 19 -10.88 44.64 -8.15
C GLU A 19 -10.18 43.63 -7.23
N SER A 20 -9.23 44.03 -6.38
CA SER A 20 -8.52 43.09 -5.47
C SER A 20 -8.77 43.30 -3.98
N GLN A 21 -9.54 44.32 -3.62
CA GLN A 21 -9.89 44.63 -2.22
C GLN A 21 -11.23 43.99 -1.81
N SER A 22 -12.15 43.74 -2.74
CA SER A 22 -13.51 43.28 -2.43
C SER A 22 -13.58 41.85 -1.89
N LEU A 23 -12.84 40.90 -2.48
CA LEU A 23 -12.90 39.49 -2.09
C LEU A 23 -12.40 39.25 -0.65
N LEU A 24 -11.38 39.97 -0.21
CA LEU A 24 -10.85 39.83 1.14
C LEU A 24 -11.79 40.40 2.20
N GLU A 25 -12.50 41.48 1.87
CA GLU A 25 -13.52 42.11 2.72
C GLU A 25 -14.79 41.25 2.84
N GLU A 26 -15.06 40.45 1.81
CA GLU A 26 -16.14 39.47 1.76
C GLU A 26 -15.81 38.21 2.58
N LEU A 27 -14.56 37.75 2.59
CA LEU A 27 -14.11 36.65 3.47
C LEU A 27 -14.05 37.05 4.96
N ASP A 28 -13.71 38.31 5.27
CA ASP A 28 -13.64 38.83 6.66
C ASP A 28 -15.03 38.92 7.33
N LYS A 29 -16.11 38.95 6.53
CA LYS A 29 -17.49 38.84 7.02
C LYS A 29 -17.87 37.43 7.47
N ILE A 30 -17.20 36.40 6.95
CA ILE A 30 -17.53 34.98 7.21
C ILE A 30 -16.72 34.47 8.42
N ALA A 31 -15.50 34.96 8.61
CA ALA A 31 -14.70 34.74 9.81
C ALA A 31 -13.82 35.97 10.06
N PRO A 32 -13.72 36.50 11.30
CA PRO A 32 -12.88 37.65 11.61
C PRO A 32 -11.41 37.25 11.64
N ILE A 33 -10.84 36.97 10.47
CA ILE A 33 -9.46 36.53 10.30
C ILE A 33 -8.51 37.71 10.61
N LYS A 34 -9.00 38.94 10.42
CA LYS A 34 -8.24 40.18 10.66
C LYS A 34 -7.95 40.47 12.13
N SER A 35 -8.72 39.92 13.08
CA SER A 35 -8.45 40.07 14.51
C SER A 35 -7.39 39.11 15.05
N PHE A 36 -7.04 38.06 14.30
CA PHE A 36 -5.98 37.11 14.66
C PHE A 36 -4.61 37.48 14.07
N ASP A 37 -4.52 38.61 13.38
CA ASP A 37 -3.28 39.10 12.76
C ASP A 37 -2.50 39.97 13.76
N ALA A 38 -1.60 39.33 14.52
CA ALA A 38 -0.83 39.95 15.60
C ALA A 38 0.34 40.85 15.12
N PHE A 39 0.52 41.03 13.80
CA PHE A 39 1.67 41.73 13.23
C PHE A 39 1.29 43.04 12.53
N PRO A 40 2.03 44.14 12.74
CA PRO A 40 1.78 45.41 12.06
C PRO A 40 2.00 45.26 10.55
N LYS A 41 1.00 45.64 9.74
CA LYS A 41 1.09 45.55 8.28
C LYS A 41 1.99 46.65 7.73
N VAL A 42 2.95 46.26 6.91
CA VAL A 42 3.78 47.19 6.15
C VAL A 42 2.94 47.91 5.08
N GLN A 43 3.23 49.20 4.85
CA GLN A 43 2.54 50.01 3.85
C GLN A 43 2.67 49.39 2.46
N SER A 44 1.59 49.40 1.68
CA SER A 44 1.53 48.73 0.36
C SER A 44 2.61 49.19 -0.64
N THR A 45 3.11 50.42 -0.48
CA THR A 45 4.20 51.01 -1.27
C THR A 45 5.54 50.28 -1.13
N TYR A 46 5.76 49.59 -0.02
CA TYR A 46 6.98 48.78 0.21
C TYR A 46 6.80 47.30 -0.14
N THR A 47 5.63 46.90 -0.67
CA THR A 47 5.32 45.50 -0.99
C THR A 47 5.29 45.27 -2.50
N VAL A 48 6.26 44.53 -3.05
CA VAL A 48 6.26 44.14 -4.46
C VAL A 48 5.37 42.91 -4.64
N ARG A 49 4.14 43.11 -5.12
CA ARG A 49 3.16 42.03 -5.32
C ARG A 49 3.38 41.33 -6.66
N SER A 50 3.91 40.10 -6.63
CA SER A 50 4.10 39.28 -7.84
C SER A 50 2.95 38.28 -8.02
N ARG A 51 2.16 38.43 -9.10
CA ARG A 51 1.11 37.46 -9.47
C ARG A 51 1.70 36.07 -9.78
N ARG A 52 2.86 36.01 -10.44
CA ARG A 52 3.56 34.75 -10.77
C ARG A 52 4.10 34.04 -9.53
N GLY A 53 4.58 34.80 -8.55
CA GLY A 53 5.06 34.26 -7.27
C GLY A 53 3.94 33.59 -6.46
N GLY A 54 2.77 34.24 -6.39
CA GLY A 54 1.61 33.71 -5.67
C GLY A 54 1.08 32.39 -6.23
N VAL A 55 1.02 32.26 -7.56
CA VAL A 55 0.59 31.00 -8.23
C VAL A 55 1.57 29.87 -7.91
N LEU A 56 2.87 30.14 -7.98
CA LEU A 56 3.87 29.12 -7.70
C LEU A 56 3.84 28.68 -6.22
N THR A 57 3.67 29.60 -5.28
CA THR A 57 3.51 29.23 -3.87
C THR A 57 2.27 28.37 -3.62
N ALA A 58 1.18 28.59 -4.37
CA ALA A 58 -0.01 27.74 -4.30
C ALA A 58 0.27 26.32 -4.85
N VAL A 59 1.00 26.21 -5.97
CA VAL A 59 1.42 24.92 -6.52
C VAL A 59 2.32 24.15 -5.54
N VAL A 60 3.30 24.84 -4.95
CA VAL A 60 4.20 24.24 -3.95
C VAL A 60 3.41 23.80 -2.71
N GLY A 61 2.49 24.63 -2.22
CA GLY A 61 1.59 24.27 -1.12
C GLY A 61 0.73 23.04 -1.43
N PHE A 62 0.21 22.94 -2.65
CA PHE A 62 -0.54 21.76 -3.10
C PHE A 62 0.32 20.49 -3.14
N ILE A 63 1.56 20.58 -3.63
CA ILE A 63 2.50 19.44 -3.63
C ILE A 63 2.82 19.01 -2.20
N ILE A 64 3.10 19.96 -1.30
CA ILE A 64 3.33 19.67 0.13
C ILE A 64 2.10 18.96 0.71
N PHE A 65 0.90 19.47 0.46
CA PHE A 65 -0.33 18.86 0.94
C PHE A 65 -0.49 17.40 0.49
N LEU A 66 -0.24 17.10 -0.80
CA LEU A 66 -0.30 15.73 -1.30
C LEU A 66 0.74 14.81 -0.65
N LEU A 67 1.97 15.29 -0.45
CA LEU A 67 3.03 14.51 0.20
C LEU A 67 2.72 14.26 1.68
N VAL A 68 2.16 15.25 2.38
CA VAL A 68 1.71 15.10 3.76
C VAL A 68 0.57 14.08 3.86
N LEU A 69 -0.38 14.08 2.92
CA LEU A 69 -1.43 13.06 2.89
C LEU A 69 -0.86 11.66 2.65
N ASN A 70 0.16 11.52 1.82
CA ASN A 70 0.85 10.25 1.61
C ASN A 70 1.52 9.74 2.89
N ASP A 71 2.30 10.59 3.55
CA ASP A 71 2.97 10.23 4.82
C ASP A 71 1.97 9.95 5.95
N LEU A 72 0.85 10.69 5.99
CA LEU A 72 -0.25 10.43 6.91
C LEU A 72 -0.91 9.08 6.60
N GLY A 73 -1.08 8.73 5.33
CA GLY A 73 -1.56 7.42 4.90
C GLY A 73 -0.65 6.29 5.37
N GLU A 74 0.66 6.44 5.20
CA GLU A 74 1.63 5.45 5.69
C GLU A 74 1.63 5.36 7.23
N TYR A 75 1.44 6.47 7.94
CA TYR A 75 1.31 6.48 9.39
C TYR A 75 0.05 5.76 9.88
N LEU A 76 -1.09 5.99 9.22
CA LEU A 76 -2.37 5.40 9.61
C LEU A 76 -2.51 3.93 9.25
N TYR A 77 -2.04 3.53 8.07
CA TYR A 77 -2.26 2.17 7.54
C TYR A 77 -1.05 1.25 7.71
N GLY A 78 0.15 1.80 7.86
CA GLY A 78 1.40 1.02 7.93
C GLY A 78 1.70 0.24 6.65
N ALA A 79 2.95 -0.20 6.51
CA ALA A 79 3.35 -1.14 5.47
C ALA A 79 3.94 -2.39 6.13
N PRO A 80 3.49 -3.61 5.78
CA PRO A 80 4.10 -4.81 6.31
C PRO A 80 5.52 -4.98 5.77
N ASP A 81 6.43 -5.42 6.64
CA ASP A 81 7.81 -5.74 6.29
C ASP A 81 7.95 -7.27 6.17
N TYR A 82 8.61 -7.72 5.10
CA TYR A 82 8.73 -9.14 4.75
C TYR A 82 10.20 -9.57 4.87
N SER A 83 10.47 -10.58 5.69
CA SER A 83 11.82 -11.15 5.80
C SER A 83 11.80 -12.67 5.60
N PHE A 84 12.73 -13.18 4.81
CA PHE A 84 12.88 -14.60 4.51
C PHE A 84 14.01 -15.19 5.35
N HIS A 85 13.76 -16.33 5.96
CA HIS A 85 14.73 -17.08 6.77
C HIS A 85 14.59 -18.58 6.49
N VAL A 86 15.51 -19.39 6.99
CA VAL A 86 15.39 -20.85 6.94
C VAL A 86 14.40 -21.29 8.01
N ASP A 87 13.51 -22.23 7.68
CA ASP A 87 12.61 -22.80 8.68
C ASP A 87 13.40 -23.73 9.63
N HIS A 88 13.39 -23.40 10.91
CA HIS A 88 13.97 -24.22 11.98
C HIS A 88 12.89 -24.81 12.89
N GLU A 89 11.61 -24.50 12.64
CA GLU A 89 10.51 -24.90 13.51
C GLU A 89 9.95 -26.27 13.11
N LEU A 90 10.23 -27.26 13.96
CA LEU A 90 9.78 -28.64 13.77
C LEU A 90 8.34 -28.83 14.28
N GLU A 91 7.37 -28.30 13.54
CA GLU A 91 5.96 -28.63 13.75
C GLU A 91 5.63 -29.99 13.12
N LYS A 92 4.89 -30.82 13.82
CA LYS A 92 4.53 -32.17 13.35
C LYS A 92 3.25 -32.19 12.52
N ASP A 93 2.34 -31.30 12.87
CA ASP A 93 0.99 -31.26 12.35
C ASP A 93 0.74 -29.91 11.66
N LEU A 94 -0.13 -29.93 10.65
CA LEU A 94 -0.51 -28.81 9.82
C LEU A 94 -2.04 -28.84 9.68
N GLN A 95 -2.70 -27.74 10.05
CA GLN A 95 -4.13 -27.62 9.84
C GLN A 95 -4.39 -27.34 8.35
N LEU A 96 -5.14 -28.21 7.69
CA LEU A 96 -5.62 -28.05 6.32
C LEU A 96 -7.09 -27.62 6.36
N ASN A 97 -7.40 -26.48 5.76
CA ASN A 97 -8.75 -25.95 5.65
C ASN A 97 -9.19 -26.01 4.20
N VAL A 98 -10.34 -26.62 3.96
CA VAL A 98 -10.90 -26.79 2.62
C VAL A 98 -12.33 -26.29 2.63
N ASP A 99 -12.72 -25.51 1.62
CA ASP A 99 -14.09 -25.17 1.26
C ASP A 99 -14.17 -25.09 -0.26
N LEU A 100 -14.81 -26.08 -0.87
CA LEU A 100 -14.95 -26.18 -2.32
C LEU A 100 -16.31 -26.75 -2.69
N THR A 101 -16.78 -26.48 -3.91
CA THR A 101 -18.02 -27.03 -4.47
C THR A 101 -17.72 -27.75 -5.76
N VAL A 102 -18.06 -29.03 -5.85
CA VAL A 102 -17.89 -29.87 -7.05
C VAL A 102 -19.25 -30.10 -7.70
N ALA A 103 -19.32 -30.05 -9.03
CA ALA A 103 -20.53 -30.29 -9.83
C ALA A 103 -20.93 -31.77 -9.91
N MET A 104 -20.90 -32.47 -8.79
CA MET A 104 -21.28 -33.87 -8.63
C MET A 104 -22.03 -34.07 -7.30
N PRO A 105 -22.99 -35.00 -7.22
CA PRO A 105 -23.67 -35.31 -5.97
C PRO A 105 -22.71 -35.83 -4.89
N CYS A 106 -22.98 -35.50 -3.62
CA CYS A 106 -22.09 -35.82 -2.50
C CYS A 106 -21.84 -37.31 -2.27
N HIS A 107 -22.82 -38.16 -2.58
CA HIS A 107 -22.71 -39.62 -2.45
C HIS A 107 -21.58 -40.19 -3.30
N TYR A 108 -21.36 -39.65 -4.51
CA TYR A 108 -20.37 -40.15 -5.45
C TYR A 108 -18.95 -39.66 -5.22
N LEU A 109 -18.71 -38.76 -4.26
CA LEU A 109 -17.39 -38.16 -4.04
C LEU A 109 -16.68 -38.80 -2.85
N SER A 110 -15.45 -39.26 -3.06
CA SER A 110 -14.51 -39.67 -2.01
C SER A 110 -13.43 -38.61 -1.82
N ILE A 111 -12.99 -38.43 -0.58
CA ILE A 111 -11.92 -37.50 -0.22
C ILE A 111 -10.86 -38.30 0.54
N ASP A 112 -9.68 -38.38 -0.03
CA ASP A 112 -8.59 -39.22 0.47
C ASP A 112 -7.29 -38.42 0.48
N LEU A 113 -6.44 -38.62 1.48
CA LEU A 113 -5.14 -37.98 1.57
C LEU A 113 -4.04 -39.04 1.51
N ARG A 114 -3.04 -38.81 0.67
CA ARG A 114 -1.86 -39.67 0.58
C ARG A 114 -0.61 -38.87 0.91
N ASP A 115 0.08 -39.30 1.96
CA ASP A 115 1.33 -38.70 2.42
C ASP A 115 2.56 -39.26 1.65
N ALA A 116 3.69 -38.56 1.66
CA ALA A 116 4.99 -39.00 1.17
C ALA A 116 5.48 -40.28 1.85
N VAL A 117 5.12 -40.51 3.11
CA VAL A 117 5.40 -41.77 3.83
C VAL A 117 4.61 -42.94 3.22
N GLY A 118 3.60 -42.67 2.38
CA GLY A 118 2.72 -43.66 1.77
C GLY A 118 1.48 -43.97 2.62
N ASP A 119 1.33 -43.30 3.76
CA ASP A 119 0.15 -43.38 4.61
C ASP A 119 -1.08 -42.86 3.85
N ARG A 120 -2.19 -43.57 3.96
CA ARG A 120 -3.44 -43.29 3.26
C ARG A 120 -4.50 -42.99 4.30
N LEU A 121 -4.94 -41.75 4.35
CA LEU A 121 -5.95 -41.29 5.29
C LEU A 121 -7.26 -41.04 4.55
N HIS A 122 -8.27 -41.86 4.84
CA HIS A 122 -9.62 -41.68 4.31
C HIS A 122 -10.31 -40.54 5.05
N LEU A 123 -10.42 -39.38 4.40
CA LEU A 123 -10.92 -38.12 5.00
C LEU A 123 -12.37 -37.81 4.65
N SER A 124 -13.03 -38.66 3.87
CA SER A 124 -14.43 -38.48 3.45
C SER A 124 -15.39 -38.20 4.60
N ASN A 125 -15.17 -38.78 5.78
CA ASN A 125 -16.02 -38.58 6.97
C ASN A 125 -15.56 -37.42 7.87
N SER A 126 -14.35 -36.89 7.66
CA SER A 126 -13.81 -35.75 8.41
C SER A 126 -14.29 -34.41 7.88
N PHE A 127 -14.72 -34.37 6.61
CA PHE A 127 -15.30 -33.20 5.96
C PHE A 127 -16.82 -33.27 5.96
N VAL A 128 -17.47 -32.10 6.05
CA VAL A 128 -18.91 -31.98 5.87
C VAL A 128 -19.21 -31.88 4.38
N LYS A 129 -20.22 -32.62 3.92
CA LYS A 129 -20.67 -32.65 2.54
C LYS A 129 -22.13 -32.19 2.47
N ASP A 130 -22.35 -31.00 1.92
CA ASP A 130 -23.68 -30.43 1.73
C ASP A 130 -24.05 -30.42 0.24
N GLY A 131 -25.23 -30.92 -0.11
CA GLY A 131 -25.76 -30.81 -1.47
C GLY A 131 -26.15 -29.37 -1.80
N THR A 132 -25.78 -28.89 -3.00
CA THR A 132 -26.04 -27.52 -3.49
C THR A 132 -26.22 -27.48 -5.01
N GLN A 133 -26.44 -26.29 -5.56
CA GLN A 133 -26.36 -26.05 -6.99
C GLN A 133 -24.97 -25.55 -7.40
N PHE A 134 -24.53 -25.91 -8.61
CA PHE A 134 -23.27 -25.44 -9.17
C PHE A 134 -23.44 -24.07 -9.83
N ASN A 135 -23.26 -23.00 -9.05
CA ASN A 135 -23.33 -21.63 -9.56
C ASN A 135 -21.94 -21.00 -9.60
N THR A 136 -21.49 -20.59 -10.79
CA THR A 136 -20.20 -19.88 -10.97
C THR A 136 -20.26 -18.40 -10.61
N VAL A 137 -21.44 -17.91 -10.19
CA VAL A 137 -21.70 -16.50 -9.88
C VAL A 137 -20.88 -16.08 -8.65
N GLY A 138 -19.86 -15.25 -8.86
CA GLY A 138 -18.99 -14.72 -7.81
C GLY A 138 -17.62 -15.39 -7.69
N ALA A 139 -17.37 -16.47 -8.45
CA ALA A 139 -16.05 -17.06 -8.62
C ALA A 139 -15.35 -16.43 -9.84
N THR A 140 -14.04 -16.21 -9.74
CA THR A 140 -13.23 -15.73 -10.86
C THR A 140 -12.62 -16.91 -11.60
N SER A 141 -12.74 -16.91 -12.93
CA SER A 141 -12.12 -17.94 -13.76
C SER A 141 -10.62 -17.92 -13.51
N MET A 142 -10.04 -19.09 -13.22
CA MET A 142 -8.61 -19.28 -13.41
C MET A 142 -8.35 -19.26 -14.91
N LYS A 143 -8.15 -18.06 -15.47
CA LYS A 143 -7.63 -17.94 -16.83
C LYS A 143 -6.21 -18.53 -16.79
N HIS A 144 -5.95 -19.52 -17.65
CA HIS A 144 -4.60 -19.90 -18.06
C HIS A 144 -3.94 -18.70 -18.74
N VAL A 145 -3.48 -17.73 -17.94
CA VAL A 145 -2.73 -16.60 -18.46
C VAL A 145 -1.32 -17.10 -18.66
N ALA A 146 -1.01 -17.47 -19.91
CA ALA A 146 0.37 -17.57 -20.37
C ALA A 146 1.17 -16.38 -19.81
N PRO A 147 2.43 -16.57 -19.37
CA PRO A 147 3.19 -15.67 -18.50
C PRO A 147 3.59 -14.36 -19.21
N THR A 148 2.61 -13.57 -19.59
CA THR A 148 2.78 -12.22 -20.10
C THR A 148 2.48 -11.26 -18.96
N ALA A 149 3.53 -11.06 -18.15
CA ALA A 149 3.83 -9.86 -17.37
C ALA A 149 2.72 -9.27 -16.48
N GLN A 150 1.93 -10.08 -15.76
CA GLN A 150 1.24 -9.54 -14.60
C GLN A 150 2.24 -9.36 -13.44
N SER A 151 2.32 -8.15 -12.91
CA SER A 151 3.19 -7.85 -11.77
C SER A 151 2.74 -8.66 -10.55
N ALA A 152 3.69 -9.20 -9.79
CA ALA A 152 3.42 -9.92 -8.54
C ALA A 152 2.55 -9.10 -7.58
N SER A 153 2.70 -7.77 -7.58
CA SER A 153 1.88 -6.86 -6.76
C SER A 153 0.41 -6.84 -7.17
N GLU A 154 0.10 -7.03 -8.46
CA GLU A 154 -1.26 -7.04 -8.97
C GLU A 154 -1.98 -8.32 -8.57
N ILE A 155 -1.32 -9.48 -8.68
CA ILE A 155 -1.82 -10.78 -8.24
C ILE A 155 -2.13 -10.74 -6.74
N ILE A 156 -1.19 -10.27 -5.92
CA ILE A 156 -1.35 -10.15 -4.46
C ILE A 156 -2.50 -9.19 -4.12
N SER A 157 -2.59 -8.04 -4.78
CA SER A 157 -3.67 -7.07 -4.51
C SER A 157 -5.05 -7.59 -4.91
N SER A 158 -5.11 -8.40 -5.97
CA SER A 158 -6.35 -9.03 -6.45
C SER A 158 -6.80 -10.15 -5.52
N SER A 159 -5.87 -10.96 -4.98
CA SER A 159 -6.14 -11.98 -3.97
C SER A 159 -6.57 -11.34 -2.64
N ARG A 160 -5.84 -10.31 -2.17
CA ARG A 160 -6.12 -9.61 -0.91
C ARG A 160 -7.50 -8.95 -0.90
N ARG A 161 -7.97 -8.36 -2.00
CA ARG A 161 -9.31 -7.74 -2.02
C ARG A 161 -10.47 -8.73 -1.99
N ARG A 162 -10.21 -10.04 -2.11
CA ARG A 162 -11.22 -11.05 -2.39
C ARG A 162 -11.63 -11.88 -1.18
N THR A 163 -10.92 -11.88 -0.06
CA THR A 163 -11.36 -12.71 1.08
C THR A 163 -12.65 -12.17 1.71
N PRO A 164 -13.70 -12.99 1.92
CA PRO A 164 -14.96 -12.56 2.53
C PRO A 164 -14.80 -12.02 3.96
N ASN A 165 -13.72 -12.40 4.64
CA ASN A 165 -13.40 -12.01 6.01
C ASN A 165 -12.70 -10.64 6.12
N GLN A 166 -12.20 -10.09 5.01
CA GLN A 166 -11.50 -8.78 5.00
C GLN A 166 -12.44 -7.58 4.88
N LYS A 167 -13.71 -7.76 4.49
CA LYS A 167 -14.73 -6.68 4.47
C LYS A 167 -15.09 -6.10 5.85
N ARG A 168 -14.45 -6.54 6.95
CA ARG A 168 -14.67 -6.00 8.30
C ARG A 168 -13.83 -4.76 8.65
N THR A 169 -13.03 -4.21 7.75
CA THR A 169 -12.12 -3.09 8.06
C THR A 169 -12.81 -1.76 8.41
N PHE A 170 -14.06 -1.52 8.01
CA PHE A 170 -14.79 -0.32 8.46
C PHE A 170 -15.45 -0.44 9.84
N THR A 171 -15.48 -1.64 10.45
CA THR A 171 -15.98 -1.85 11.82
C THR A 171 -14.90 -1.75 12.90
N GLY A 172 -13.63 -1.54 12.51
CA GLY A 172 -12.50 -1.43 13.43
C GLY A 172 -12.57 -0.20 14.33
N ILE A 173 -13.00 0.94 13.81
CA ILE A 173 -13.11 2.21 14.55
C ILE A 173 -14.24 2.14 15.58
N GLN A 174 -15.37 1.49 15.25
CA GLN A 174 -16.50 1.35 16.16
C GLN A 174 -16.23 0.38 17.33
N ARG A 175 -15.38 -0.64 17.11
CA ARG A 175 -14.98 -1.61 18.15
C ARG A 175 -13.92 -1.05 19.12
N LEU A 176 -13.18 -0.03 18.70
CA LEU A 176 -12.17 0.67 19.54
C LEU A 176 -12.83 1.54 20.61
N LEU A 177 -14.08 1.99 20.39
CA LEU A 177 -14.84 2.82 21.33
C LEU A 177 -15.81 2.02 22.24
N PHE A 178 -16.19 0.79 21.88
CA PHE A 178 -17.21 0.01 22.62
C PHE A 178 -16.86 -1.48 22.79
N SER A 179 -15.66 -1.82 23.26
CA SER A 179 -15.34 -3.22 23.61
C SER A 179 -15.72 -3.54 25.06
N PRO A 180 -16.64 -4.49 25.33
CA PRO A 180 -16.90 -4.99 26.68
C PRO A 180 -15.73 -5.86 27.18
N PRO A 181 -15.50 -5.96 28.50
CA PRO A 181 -14.36 -6.67 29.05
C PRO A 181 -14.40 -8.17 28.76
N SER A 182 -13.25 -8.67 28.31
CA SER A 182 -12.93 -10.04 27.94
C SER A 182 -13.30 -11.07 29.02
N ARG A 183 -14.25 -11.97 28.71
CA ARG A 183 -14.37 -13.25 29.42
C ARG A 183 -13.27 -14.19 28.93
N LYS A 184 -12.36 -14.55 29.84
CA LYS A 184 -11.36 -15.61 29.66
C LYS A 184 -12.07 -16.93 29.30
N GLY A 185 -11.54 -17.65 28.30
CA GLY A 185 -11.80 -19.09 28.16
C GLY A 185 -12.55 -19.56 26.91
N VAL A 186 -12.46 -18.88 25.76
CA VAL A 186 -12.88 -19.49 24.49
C VAL A 186 -11.64 -19.73 23.63
N LYS A 187 -11.21 -20.99 23.52
CA LYS A 187 -10.35 -21.43 22.42
C LYS A 187 -11.09 -21.05 21.14
N LYS A 188 -10.62 -20.02 20.43
CA LYS A 188 -11.18 -19.65 19.13
C LYS A 188 -10.84 -20.78 18.16
N SER A 189 -11.74 -21.76 18.05
CA SER A 189 -11.83 -22.60 16.87
C SER A 189 -11.83 -21.66 15.67
N GLN A 190 -10.87 -21.86 14.77
CA GLN A 190 -10.76 -21.13 13.51
C GLN A 190 -12.10 -21.21 12.77
N ALA A 191 -12.46 -20.07 12.16
CA ALA A 191 -13.65 -19.81 11.35
C ALA A 191 -14.72 -20.92 11.33
N ALA A 192 -15.83 -20.71 12.05
CA ALA A 192 -17.07 -21.38 11.67
C ALA A 192 -17.34 -21.05 10.20
N TYR A 193 -17.17 -22.06 9.32
CA TYR A 193 -17.52 -21.95 7.92
C TYR A 193 -18.93 -21.39 7.81
N ARG A 194 -19.16 -20.50 6.84
CA ARG A 194 -20.49 -19.96 6.63
C ARG A 194 -21.44 -21.11 6.29
N PRO A 195 -22.64 -21.16 6.91
CA PRO A 195 -23.62 -22.17 6.56
C PRO A 195 -23.94 -22.07 5.07
N THR A 196 -24.22 -23.23 4.48
CA THR A 196 -24.64 -23.34 3.10
C THR A 196 -26.06 -22.81 2.98
N TYR A 197 -26.23 -21.60 2.41
CA TYR A 197 -27.55 -20.96 2.31
C TYR A 197 -28.43 -21.62 1.25
N ASP A 198 -27.84 -22.13 0.17
CA ASP A 198 -28.53 -22.78 -0.94
C ASP A 198 -28.42 -24.32 -0.82
N SER A 199 -28.64 -24.85 0.38
CA SER A 199 -28.58 -26.30 0.60
C SER A 199 -29.80 -26.99 0.00
N ILE A 200 -29.53 -27.95 -0.88
CA ILE A 200 -30.55 -28.79 -1.51
C ILE A 200 -30.18 -30.23 -1.18
N PRO A 201 -31.04 -31.00 -0.49
CA PRO A 201 -30.78 -32.41 -0.26
C PRO A 201 -30.66 -33.11 -1.62
N ASP A 202 -29.58 -33.87 -1.81
CA ASP A 202 -29.23 -34.53 -3.07
C ASP A 202 -29.16 -33.60 -4.30
N GLY A 203 -28.65 -32.37 -4.09
CA GLY A 203 -28.37 -31.44 -5.17
C GLY A 203 -27.38 -31.97 -6.21
N PRO A 204 -27.37 -31.39 -7.43
CA PRO A 204 -26.46 -31.78 -8.51
C PRO A 204 -24.98 -31.45 -8.22
N ALA A 205 -24.71 -30.63 -7.20
CA ALA A 205 -23.38 -30.29 -6.75
C ALA A 205 -23.21 -30.62 -5.26
N CYS A 206 -21.96 -30.74 -4.83
CA CYS A 206 -21.60 -31.01 -3.46
C CYS A 206 -20.60 -29.97 -2.97
N ARG A 207 -20.94 -29.25 -1.90
CA ARG A 207 -20.02 -28.42 -1.15
C ARG A 207 -19.33 -29.25 -0.09
N ILE A 208 -18.01 -29.33 -0.19
CA ILE A 208 -17.12 -30.01 0.74
C ILE A 208 -16.41 -28.94 1.54
N TYR A 209 -16.61 -28.93 2.86
CA TYR A 209 -15.88 -27.98 3.72
C TYR A 209 -15.51 -28.56 5.08
N GLY A 210 -14.43 -28.03 5.65
CA GLY A 210 -13.96 -28.43 6.97
C GLY A 210 -12.47 -28.17 7.17
N SER A 211 -12.07 -28.27 8.44
CA SER A 211 -10.67 -28.19 8.85
C SER A 211 -10.23 -29.54 9.39
N VAL A 212 -9.13 -30.07 8.87
CA VAL A 212 -8.52 -31.32 9.31
C VAL A 212 -7.07 -31.09 9.69
N GLU A 213 -6.61 -31.77 10.73
CA GLU A 213 -5.21 -31.75 11.13
C GLU A 213 -4.49 -32.90 10.42
N VAL A 214 -3.50 -32.57 9.60
CA VAL A 214 -2.71 -33.52 8.82
C VAL A 214 -1.25 -33.41 9.20
N LYS A 215 -0.44 -34.44 8.94
CA LYS A 215 1.00 -34.36 9.19
C LYS A 215 1.63 -33.26 8.32
N LYS A 216 2.58 -32.49 8.87
CA LYS A 216 3.34 -31.44 8.17
C LYS A 216 4.43 -32.09 7.30
N VAL A 217 4.02 -32.69 6.21
CA VAL A 217 4.85 -33.42 5.23
C VAL A 217 4.23 -33.28 3.84
N THR A 218 5.01 -33.54 2.79
CA THR A 218 4.53 -33.50 1.41
C THR A 218 3.40 -34.51 1.22
N ALA A 219 2.22 -34.08 0.80
CA ALA A 219 1.08 -34.97 0.59
C ALA A 219 0.23 -34.58 -0.62
N ASN A 220 -0.73 -35.44 -0.94
CA ASN A 220 -1.63 -35.26 -2.06
C ASN A 220 -3.07 -35.55 -1.60
N LEU A 221 -3.91 -34.51 -1.62
CA LEU A 221 -5.34 -34.60 -1.35
C LEU A 221 -6.07 -34.96 -2.65
N HIS A 222 -6.78 -36.07 -2.63
CA HIS A 222 -7.50 -36.64 -3.75
C HIS A 222 -8.99 -36.43 -3.50
N ILE A 223 -9.67 -35.80 -4.45
CA ILE A 223 -11.14 -35.75 -4.50
C ILE A 223 -11.51 -36.47 -5.78
N THR A 224 -11.93 -37.72 -5.63
CA THR A 224 -12.25 -38.60 -6.76
C THR A 224 -13.68 -39.10 -6.65
N THR A 225 -14.19 -39.65 -7.74
CA THR A 225 -15.50 -40.29 -7.73
C THR A 225 -15.39 -41.72 -7.20
N LEU A 226 -16.46 -42.26 -6.60
CA LEU A 226 -16.51 -43.66 -6.18
C LEU A 226 -16.19 -44.60 -7.36
N GLY A 227 -15.33 -45.58 -7.11
CA GLY A 227 -14.84 -46.56 -8.08
C GLY A 227 -13.64 -46.10 -8.90
N HIS A 228 -13.24 -44.83 -8.77
CA HIS A 228 -12.12 -44.24 -9.49
C HIS A 228 -11.02 -43.82 -8.52
N GLY A 229 -9.85 -44.44 -8.66
CA GLY A 229 -8.66 -44.18 -7.84
C GLY A 229 -8.51 -45.10 -6.64
N TYR A 230 -9.54 -45.19 -5.82
CA TYR A 230 -9.62 -46.11 -4.68
C TYR A 230 -10.72 -47.14 -4.90
N MET A 231 -10.48 -48.37 -4.45
CA MET A 231 -11.45 -49.46 -4.58
C MET A 231 -12.67 -49.17 -3.69
N SER A 232 -13.86 -49.11 -4.30
CA SER A 232 -15.15 -49.06 -3.60
C SER A 232 -16.12 -50.07 -4.20
N PHE A 233 -17.15 -50.45 -3.43
CA PHE A 233 -18.18 -51.39 -3.88
C PHE A 233 -19.08 -50.82 -4.98
N GLU A 234 -19.22 -49.50 -5.02
CA GLU A 234 -19.96 -48.77 -6.03
C GLU A 234 -18.99 -48.11 -7.01
N HIS A 235 -19.35 -48.10 -8.29
CA HIS A 235 -18.56 -47.51 -9.36
C HIS A 235 -19.41 -46.50 -10.11
N THR A 236 -19.00 -45.24 -10.08
CA THR A 236 -19.68 -44.15 -10.76
C THR A 236 -19.58 -44.34 -12.28
N ASP A 237 -20.69 -44.15 -13.00
CA ASP A 237 -20.68 -44.26 -14.46
C ASP A 237 -19.80 -43.19 -15.10
N HIS A 238 -19.07 -43.58 -16.14
CA HIS A 238 -18.03 -42.76 -16.76
C HIS A 238 -18.57 -41.54 -17.50
N GLN A 239 -19.82 -41.60 -17.97
CA GLN A 239 -20.45 -40.50 -18.72
C GLN A 239 -21.05 -39.42 -17.83
N LEU A 240 -21.33 -39.74 -16.57
CA LEU A 240 -22.00 -38.85 -15.62
C LEU A 240 -21.01 -38.02 -14.78
N MET A 241 -19.71 -38.31 -14.88
CA MET A 241 -18.68 -37.61 -14.11
C MET A 241 -18.56 -36.15 -14.54
N ASN A 242 -18.81 -35.23 -13.62
CA ASN A 242 -18.55 -33.81 -13.84
C ASN A 242 -17.74 -33.24 -12.67
N LEU A 243 -16.43 -33.15 -12.87
CA LEU A 243 -15.48 -32.64 -11.87
C LEU A 243 -15.23 -31.13 -11.98
N SER A 244 -16.14 -30.40 -12.63
CA SER A 244 -16.16 -28.94 -12.56
C SER A 244 -16.26 -28.51 -11.11
N HIS A 245 -15.41 -27.58 -10.67
CA HIS A 245 -15.36 -27.23 -9.27
C HIS A 245 -15.02 -25.76 -9.05
N ILE A 246 -15.43 -25.28 -7.88
CA ILE A 246 -15.19 -23.94 -7.38
C ILE A 246 -14.47 -24.08 -6.05
N VAL A 247 -13.30 -23.47 -5.92
CA VAL A 247 -12.56 -23.41 -4.66
C VAL A 247 -12.92 -22.08 -3.99
N HIS A 248 -13.66 -22.15 -2.87
CA HIS A 248 -14.03 -20.97 -2.10
C HIS A 248 -12.88 -20.54 -1.19
N GLU A 249 -12.34 -21.49 -0.44
CA GLU A 249 -11.21 -21.32 0.45
C GLU A 249 -10.34 -22.58 0.44
N PHE A 250 -9.05 -22.40 0.24
CA PHE A 250 -8.08 -23.48 0.45
C PHE A 250 -6.89 -22.90 1.20
N SER A 251 -6.75 -23.26 2.47
CA SER A 251 -5.83 -22.60 3.39
C SER A 251 -5.09 -23.57 4.31
N PHE A 252 -3.91 -23.16 4.77
CA PHE A 252 -3.09 -23.91 5.71
C PHE A 252 -2.88 -23.09 6.97
N GLY A 253 -3.26 -23.64 8.13
CA GLY A 253 -3.14 -22.96 9.41
C GLY A 253 -4.20 -21.87 9.63
N PRO A 254 -3.98 -20.98 10.61
CA PRO A 254 -4.93 -19.96 10.98
C PRO A 254 -4.97 -18.76 10.02
N PHE A 255 -6.15 -18.17 9.84
CA PHE A 255 -6.36 -16.99 8.99
C PHE A 255 -5.80 -15.69 9.59
N PHE A 256 -5.21 -14.83 8.76
CA PHE A 256 -4.84 -13.45 9.11
C PHE A 256 -5.22 -12.43 8.01
N PRO A 257 -5.46 -11.14 8.33
CA PRO A 257 -6.04 -10.16 7.40
C PRO A 257 -5.20 -9.78 6.17
N ALA A 258 -3.95 -10.22 6.08
CA ALA A 258 -3.05 -9.96 4.96
C ALA A 258 -2.65 -11.24 4.21
N ILE A 259 -3.31 -12.37 4.49
CA ILE A 259 -3.07 -13.63 3.77
C ILE A 259 -3.56 -13.51 2.33
N SER A 260 -2.76 -14.01 1.39
CA SER A 260 -3.06 -14.02 -0.04
C SER A 260 -2.97 -15.46 -0.54
N GLN A 261 -4.11 -16.09 -0.77
CA GLN A 261 -4.20 -17.47 -1.25
C GLN A 261 -4.62 -17.47 -2.72
N PRO A 262 -3.81 -18.08 -3.62
CA PRO A 262 -4.10 -18.05 -5.04
C PRO A 262 -5.37 -18.80 -5.46
N LEU A 263 -5.73 -19.89 -4.78
CA LEU A 263 -6.90 -20.70 -5.14
C LEU A 263 -8.22 -20.15 -4.58
N ASP A 264 -8.19 -19.14 -3.71
CA ASP A 264 -9.41 -18.59 -3.14
C ASP A 264 -10.30 -17.96 -4.21
N LYS A 265 -11.58 -18.36 -4.22
CA LYS A 265 -12.61 -17.92 -5.19
C LYS A 265 -12.27 -18.20 -6.63
N SER A 266 -11.56 -19.29 -6.87
CA SER A 266 -11.24 -19.77 -8.20
C SER A 266 -12.23 -20.83 -8.66
N TYR A 267 -12.35 -21.04 -9.97
CA TYR A 267 -13.13 -22.16 -10.51
C TYR A 267 -12.52 -22.70 -11.80
N GLU A 268 -12.76 -23.98 -12.04
CA GLU A 268 -12.43 -24.68 -13.27
C GLU A 268 -13.60 -25.55 -13.73
N ILE A 269 -13.80 -25.62 -15.05
CA ILE A 269 -14.90 -26.33 -15.67
C ILE A 269 -14.35 -27.51 -16.47
N ALA A 270 -14.85 -28.71 -16.19
CA ALA A 270 -14.56 -29.90 -16.95
C ALA A 270 -15.32 -29.87 -18.28
N LYS A 271 -14.59 -29.95 -19.40
CA LYS A 271 -15.21 -30.08 -20.74
C LYS A 271 -15.59 -31.52 -21.05
N GLU A 272 -14.85 -32.47 -20.48
CA GLU A 272 -15.00 -33.90 -20.69
C GLU A 272 -15.15 -34.63 -19.34
N PRO A 273 -15.94 -35.72 -19.26
CA PRO A 273 -16.19 -36.40 -17.98
C PRO A 273 -14.94 -36.96 -17.28
N PHE A 274 -13.92 -37.30 -18.06
CA PHE A 274 -12.69 -37.93 -17.59
C PHE A 274 -11.53 -36.94 -17.56
N THR A 275 -11.75 -35.83 -16.87
CA THR A 275 -10.76 -34.76 -16.68
C THR A 275 -10.03 -34.92 -15.35
N ILE A 276 -8.72 -34.74 -15.38
CA ILE A 276 -7.85 -34.67 -14.22
C ILE A 276 -7.47 -33.21 -14.00
N PHE A 277 -7.80 -32.70 -12.82
CA PHE A 277 -7.34 -31.40 -12.33
C PHE A 277 -6.24 -31.61 -11.30
N GLN A 278 -5.06 -31.07 -11.53
CA GLN A 278 -3.92 -31.22 -10.64
C GLN A 278 -3.34 -29.86 -10.25
N TYR A 279 -3.43 -29.56 -8.97
CA TYR A 279 -2.85 -28.37 -8.35
C TYR A 279 -1.58 -28.75 -7.62
N PHE A 280 -0.46 -28.16 -8.04
CA PHE A 280 0.79 -28.27 -7.31
C PHE A 280 0.97 -27.04 -6.43
N LEU A 281 0.96 -27.25 -5.12
CA LEU A 281 1.03 -26.21 -4.11
C LEU A 281 2.42 -26.22 -3.47
N ARG A 282 3.05 -25.05 -3.41
CA ARG A 282 4.32 -24.84 -2.71
C ARG A 282 4.04 -24.06 -1.44
N VAL A 283 4.06 -24.75 -0.30
CA VAL A 283 3.62 -24.23 1.00
C VAL A 283 4.83 -23.66 1.75
N VAL A 284 4.72 -22.37 2.11
CA VAL A 284 5.75 -21.59 2.81
C VAL A 284 5.24 -21.26 4.22
N PRO A 285 5.88 -21.82 5.27
CA PRO A 285 5.63 -21.43 6.65
C PRO A 285 5.76 -19.92 6.82
N THR A 286 4.73 -19.28 7.35
CA THR A 286 4.66 -17.83 7.54
C THR A 286 4.39 -17.50 9.00
N THR A 287 5.24 -16.69 9.60
CA THR A 287 5.02 -16.12 10.92
C THR A 287 4.55 -14.67 10.79
N TYR A 288 3.30 -14.40 11.19
CA TYR A 288 2.75 -13.04 11.27
C TYR A 288 3.02 -12.45 12.67
N ILE A 289 3.61 -11.27 12.70
CA ILE A 289 3.87 -10.50 13.91
C ILE A 289 3.09 -9.18 13.81
N ASP A 290 2.07 -9.07 14.68
CA ASP A 290 1.24 -7.88 14.82
C ASP A 290 2.02 -6.72 15.49
N ALA A 291 1.51 -5.49 15.40
CA ALA A 291 2.03 -4.30 16.08
C ALA A 291 2.18 -4.51 17.61
N ALA A 292 1.29 -5.30 18.21
CA ALA A 292 1.36 -5.71 19.63
C ALA A 292 2.39 -6.82 19.92
N ARG A 293 3.28 -7.14 18.96
CA ARG A 293 4.26 -8.24 19.01
C ARG A 293 3.68 -9.63 19.25
N ARG A 294 2.41 -9.83 18.92
CA ARG A 294 1.77 -11.15 18.97
C ARG A 294 2.18 -11.94 17.75
N ARG A 295 2.65 -13.17 17.97
CA ARG A 295 3.09 -14.09 16.93
C ARG A 295 1.96 -15.05 16.56
N LEU A 296 1.66 -15.17 15.28
CA LEU A 296 0.75 -16.15 14.71
C LEU A 296 1.50 -16.95 13.65
N VAL A 297 1.62 -18.27 13.85
CA VAL A 297 2.20 -19.18 12.85
C VAL A 297 1.08 -19.65 11.93
N THR A 298 1.31 -19.56 10.64
CA THR A 298 0.37 -19.92 9.57
C THR A 298 1.17 -20.28 8.32
N SER A 299 0.52 -20.67 7.22
CA SER A 299 1.21 -21.01 5.99
C SER A 299 0.56 -20.34 4.79
N GLN A 300 1.40 -19.83 3.90
CA GLN A 300 0.99 -19.33 2.59
C GLN A 300 1.44 -20.30 1.52
N TYR A 301 0.91 -20.18 0.30
CA TYR A 301 1.35 -21.03 -0.79
C TYR A 301 1.31 -20.33 -2.14
N ALA A 302 2.14 -20.83 -3.05
CA ALA A 302 2.01 -20.60 -4.47
C ALA A 302 1.37 -21.82 -5.14
N VAL A 303 0.65 -21.61 -6.25
CA VAL A 303 0.00 -22.69 -7.00
C VAL A 303 0.45 -22.70 -8.45
N THR A 304 0.58 -23.89 -9.02
CA THR A 304 0.59 -24.12 -10.46
C THR A 304 -0.50 -25.14 -10.79
N ASP A 305 -1.39 -24.78 -11.70
CA ASP A 305 -2.49 -25.61 -12.17
C ASP A 305 -2.09 -26.43 -13.40
N TYR A 306 -2.67 -27.61 -13.52
CA TYR A 306 -2.54 -28.46 -14.69
C TYR A 306 -3.83 -29.26 -14.88
N SER A 307 -4.46 -29.11 -16.04
CA SER A 307 -5.65 -29.88 -16.41
C SER A 307 -5.39 -30.70 -17.67
N ARG A 308 -5.85 -31.95 -17.66
CA ARG A 308 -5.79 -32.84 -18.83
C ARG A 308 -7.02 -33.74 -18.85
N SER A 309 -7.59 -33.95 -20.03
CA SER A 309 -8.62 -34.95 -20.24
C SER A 309 -8.03 -36.19 -20.91
N PHE A 310 -8.62 -37.35 -20.64
CA PHE A 310 -8.19 -38.62 -21.20
C PHE A 310 -9.35 -39.44 -21.72
N GLU A 311 -9.02 -40.36 -22.62
CA GLU A 311 -9.88 -41.49 -22.92
C GLU A 311 -9.93 -42.47 -21.75
N HIS A 312 -11.05 -43.19 -21.63
CA HIS A 312 -11.31 -44.18 -20.60
C HIS A 312 -10.11 -45.13 -20.36
N GLY A 313 -9.75 -45.33 -19.09
CA GLY A 313 -8.72 -46.29 -18.66
C GLY A 313 -7.26 -45.81 -18.70
N LYS A 314 -6.98 -44.59 -19.17
CA LYS A 314 -5.60 -44.04 -19.22
C LYS A 314 -5.23 -43.15 -18.01
N GLY A 315 -6.06 -43.12 -16.97
CA GLY A 315 -5.82 -42.34 -15.76
C GLY A 315 -6.93 -42.47 -14.72
N VAL A 316 -6.76 -41.82 -13.58
CA VAL A 316 -7.79 -41.71 -12.55
C VAL A 316 -8.36 -40.29 -12.61
N PRO A 317 -9.65 -40.10 -12.93
CA PRO A 317 -10.29 -38.80 -12.95
C PRO A 317 -10.42 -38.28 -11.52
N GLY A 318 -10.23 -37.00 -11.32
CA GLY A 318 -10.27 -36.42 -10.00
C GLY A 318 -9.69 -35.03 -9.94
N ILE A 319 -9.86 -34.41 -8.77
CA ILE A 319 -9.24 -33.17 -8.38
C ILE A 319 -8.15 -33.50 -7.37
N PHE A 320 -6.92 -33.11 -7.66
CA PHE A 320 -5.73 -33.48 -6.91
C PHE A 320 -5.00 -32.24 -6.42
N PHE A 321 -4.89 -32.06 -5.11
CA PHE A 321 -4.07 -31.01 -4.51
C PHE A 321 -2.80 -31.63 -3.95
N LYS A 322 -1.73 -31.58 -4.73
CA LYS A 322 -0.40 -32.02 -4.31
C LYS A 322 0.33 -30.85 -3.68
N TYR A 323 0.53 -30.89 -2.37
CA TYR A 323 1.27 -29.85 -1.65
C TYR A 323 2.64 -30.33 -1.17
N ASP A 324 3.61 -29.45 -1.29
CA ASP A 324 5.01 -29.67 -0.90
C ASP A 324 5.47 -28.52 -0.01
N LEU A 325 6.32 -28.84 0.98
CA LEU A 325 6.79 -27.87 1.96
C LEU A 325 8.11 -27.24 1.50
N GLU A 326 8.16 -25.92 1.46
CA GLU A 326 9.39 -25.19 1.16
C GLU A 326 10.28 -25.06 2.39
N ALA A 327 11.59 -25.18 2.20
CA ALA A 327 12.59 -25.10 3.28
C ALA A 327 12.87 -23.65 3.76
N MET A 328 12.04 -22.70 3.36
CA MET A 328 12.13 -21.28 3.72
C MET A 328 10.91 -20.86 4.53
N ALA A 329 11.11 -19.98 5.50
CA ALA A 329 10.07 -19.36 6.29
C ALA A 329 9.98 -17.86 6.01
N LEU A 330 8.75 -17.35 5.94
CA LEU A 330 8.45 -15.94 5.77
C LEU A 330 8.03 -15.32 7.11
N THR A 331 8.68 -14.25 7.54
CA THR A 331 8.20 -13.44 8.65
C THR A 331 7.58 -12.17 8.12
N VAL A 332 6.30 -11.95 8.43
CA VAL A 332 5.56 -10.73 8.11
C VAL A 332 5.44 -9.90 9.38
N ARG A 333 6.10 -8.74 9.43
CA ARG A 333 6.01 -7.81 10.55
C ARG A 333 5.12 -6.63 10.18
N GLU A 334 4.06 -6.41 10.94
CA GLU A 334 3.24 -5.21 10.81
C GLU A 334 4.01 -4.02 11.37
N ARG A 335 4.49 -3.12 10.51
CA ARG A 335 5.24 -1.94 10.91
C ARG A 335 4.27 -0.81 11.25
N THR A 336 4.26 -0.41 12.51
CA THR A 336 3.65 0.85 12.94
C THR A 336 4.74 1.90 13.11
N THR A 337 4.66 3.02 12.40
CA THR A 337 5.56 4.15 12.63
C THR A 337 5.20 4.81 13.96
N SER A 338 6.21 5.14 14.76
CA SER A 338 5.96 5.88 15.99
C SER A 338 5.61 7.33 15.68
N LEU A 339 4.85 8.00 16.58
CA LEU A 339 4.48 9.41 16.43
C LEU A 339 5.73 10.28 16.17
N TYR A 340 6.82 10.04 16.89
CA TYR A 340 8.06 10.80 16.71
C TYR A 340 8.70 10.60 15.33
N GLN A 341 8.72 9.36 14.83
CA GLN A 341 9.24 9.08 13.48
C GLN A 341 8.37 9.77 12.41
N PHE A 342 7.05 9.78 12.61
CA PHE A 342 6.12 10.51 11.73
C PHE A 342 6.38 12.02 11.77
N LEU A 343 6.51 12.63 12.95
CA LEU A 343 6.79 14.07 13.07
C LEU A 343 8.11 14.47 12.41
N ILE A 344 9.16 13.66 12.56
CA ILE A 344 10.45 13.89 11.91
C ILE A 344 10.29 13.85 10.38
N ARG A 345 9.54 12.87 9.84
CA ARG A 345 9.25 12.79 8.41
C ARG A 345 8.44 13.99 7.92
N LEU A 346 7.41 14.40 8.67
CA LEU A 346 6.56 15.55 8.34
C LEU A 346 7.37 16.85 8.20
N VAL A 347 8.23 17.14 9.19
CA VAL A 347 9.12 18.31 9.16
C VAL A 347 10.11 18.21 7.98
N GLY A 348 10.63 17.01 7.72
CA GLY A 348 11.51 16.75 6.58
C GLY A 348 10.85 17.01 5.23
N VAL A 349 9.60 16.58 5.04
CA VAL A 349 8.83 16.81 3.80
C VAL A 349 8.53 18.28 3.59
N ILE A 350 8.01 18.97 4.62
CA ILE A 350 7.67 20.39 4.54
C ILE A 350 8.93 21.23 4.27
N GLY A 351 10.00 21.00 5.03
CA GLY A 351 11.27 21.73 4.88
C GLY A 351 11.98 21.40 3.56
N GLY A 352 12.00 20.13 3.16
CA GLY A 352 12.64 19.67 1.93
C GLY A 352 12.00 20.27 0.67
N VAL A 353 10.67 20.21 0.57
CA VAL A 353 9.96 20.79 -0.58
C VAL A 353 10.12 22.32 -0.62
N TRP A 354 10.05 22.99 0.53
CA TRP A 354 10.22 24.44 0.60
C TRP A 354 11.62 24.90 0.16
N THR A 355 12.66 24.20 0.60
CA THR A 355 14.06 24.52 0.25
C THR A 355 14.34 24.27 -1.23
N VAL A 356 13.87 23.15 -1.79
CA VAL A 356 14.02 22.82 -3.22
C VAL A 356 13.25 23.81 -4.09
N ALA A 357 12.00 24.16 -3.74
CA ALA A 357 11.22 25.16 -4.47
C ALA A 357 11.90 26.53 -4.46
N SER A 358 12.41 26.95 -3.30
CA SER A 358 13.11 28.23 -3.14
C SER A 358 14.41 28.29 -3.95
N PHE A 359 15.18 27.20 -3.96
CA PHE A 359 16.40 27.10 -4.74
C PHE A 359 16.12 27.05 -6.25
N GLY A 360 15.15 26.23 -6.66
CA GLY A 360 14.70 26.12 -8.06
C GLY A 360 14.25 27.47 -8.62
N LEU A 361 13.53 28.26 -7.82
CA LEU A 361 13.16 29.63 -8.15
C LEU A 361 14.36 30.54 -8.41
N ARG A 362 15.37 30.49 -7.56
CA ARG A 362 16.60 31.31 -7.72
C ARG A 362 17.34 30.94 -8.99
N VAL A 363 17.47 29.64 -9.26
CA VAL A 363 18.12 29.13 -10.49
C VAL A 363 17.32 29.52 -11.73
N PHE A 364 16.01 29.33 -11.71
CA PHE A 364 15.13 29.69 -12.83
C PHE A 364 15.18 31.19 -13.14
N ASN A 365 15.09 32.04 -12.12
CA ASN A 365 15.21 33.49 -12.29
C ASN A 365 16.58 33.91 -12.84
N ARG A 366 17.66 33.21 -12.44
CA ARG A 366 19.01 33.46 -12.96
C ARG A 366 19.14 33.00 -14.41
N ALA A 367 18.62 31.82 -14.75
CA ALA A 367 18.60 31.30 -16.11
C ALA A 367 17.79 32.20 -17.06
N GLN A 368 16.61 32.67 -16.64
CA GLN A 368 15.83 33.64 -17.42
C GLN A 368 16.59 34.94 -17.66
N LYS A 369 17.34 35.44 -16.67
CA LYS A 369 18.20 36.63 -16.86
C LYS A 369 19.27 36.38 -17.90
N GLU A 370 20.00 35.27 -17.83
CA GLU A 370 21.08 34.98 -18.80
C GLU A 370 20.53 34.70 -20.21
N VAL A 371 19.40 34.01 -20.35
CA VAL A 371 18.73 33.80 -21.66
C VAL A 371 18.20 35.12 -22.20
N SER A 372 17.60 35.97 -21.37
CA SER A 372 17.12 37.28 -21.81
C SER A 372 18.26 38.17 -22.29
N LYS A 373 19.42 38.13 -21.62
CA LYS A 373 20.64 38.83 -22.09
C LYS A 373 21.17 38.24 -23.41
N ALA A 374 21.15 36.91 -23.57
CA ALA A 374 21.64 36.25 -24.77
C ALA A 374 20.72 36.47 -26.00
N VAL A 375 19.40 36.55 -25.78
CA VAL A 375 18.40 36.77 -26.83
C VAL A 375 18.22 38.25 -27.17
N VAL A 376 18.29 39.15 -26.18
CA VAL A 376 18.09 40.61 -26.36
C VAL A 376 19.41 41.35 -26.65
N GLY A 377 20.53 40.63 -26.79
CA GLY A 377 21.85 41.17 -27.09
C GLY A 377 22.04 41.79 -28.49
N LYS A 378 21.01 42.42 -29.09
CA LYS A 378 21.23 43.28 -30.27
C LYS A 378 20.23 44.42 -30.55
N GLU A 379 19.22 44.69 -29.72
CA GLU A 379 18.52 45.98 -29.86
C GLU A 379 17.80 46.43 -28.58
N LYS A 380 18.30 47.56 -28.07
CA LYS A 380 17.74 48.48 -27.07
C LYS A 380 17.47 47.97 -25.65
N GLU A 381 18.09 48.70 -24.74
CA GLU A 381 17.89 48.78 -23.30
C GLU A 381 16.40 48.73 -22.90
N TYR A 382 15.97 47.60 -22.34
CA TYR A 382 14.70 47.49 -21.63
C TYR A 382 14.92 47.92 -20.18
N ILE A 383 14.56 49.17 -19.87
CA ILE A 383 14.50 49.69 -18.50
C ILE A 383 13.23 49.13 -17.84
N PRO A 384 13.29 48.29 -16.79
CA PRO A 384 12.16 48.15 -15.90
C PRO A 384 12.10 49.42 -15.04
N SER A 385 11.12 50.28 -15.29
CA SER A 385 10.84 51.44 -14.47
C SER A 385 10.51 51.02 -13.03
N SER A 386 11.49 51.15 -12.12
CA SER A 386 11.31 51.68 -10.75
C SER A 386 12.62 51.56 -9.95
N LEU A 387 13.47 52.58 -10.06
CA LEU A 387 14.49 52.93 -9.07
C LEU A 387 14.22 54.39 -8.69
N PRO A 388 14.02 54.75 -7.41
CA PRO A 388 14.38 56.09 -6.98
C PRO A 388 15.90 56.11 -6.86
N SER A 389 16.56 56.85 -7.75
CA SER A 389 17.89 57.37 -7.47
C SER A 389 17.81 58.30 -6.27
N GLY A 390 18.62 58.07 -5.25
CA GLY A 390 18.68 58.94 -4.09
C GLY A 390 19.20 58.21 -2.86
N SER A 391 20.47 57.82 -2.88
CA SER A 391 21.21 57.61 -1.63
C SER A 391 21.42 58.96 -0.95
N PRO A 392 20.97 59.21 0.30
CA PRO A 392 21.66 60.18 1.11
C PRO A 392 22.97 59.53 1.55
N ALA A 393 24.08 60.18 1.20
CA ALA A 393 25.38 59.89 1.75
C ALA A 393 25.31 59.99 3.28
N PHE A 394 25.67 58.91 3.98
CA PHE A 394 26.02 59.01 5.39
C PHE A 394 27.53 59.23 5.47
N GLU A 395 27.93 60.50 5.54
CA GLU A 395 29.24 60.90 6.04
C GLU A 395 29.44 60.29 7.44
N ARG A 396 30.46 59.45 7.60
CA ARG A 396 30.99 59.14 8.92
C ARG A 396 31.83 60.33 9.39
N ALA A 397 31.19 61.27 10.08
CA ALA A 397 31.88 62.15 11.00
C ALA A 397 32.13 61.40 12.32
N ALA A 398 33.39 61.46 12.78
CA ALA A 398 33.80 60.91 14.07
C ALA A 398 33.61 61.96 15.17
N SER A 399 32.90 61.58 16.24
CA SER A 399 33.02 62.10 17.62
C SER A 399 32.20 61.15 18.50
N GLY A 400 32.74 60.36 19.41
CA GLY A 400 33.53 60.74 20.58
C GLY A 400 32.65 60.54 21.83
N TYR A 401 33.23 59.95 22.89
CA TYR A 401 32.66 59.63 24.22
C TYR A 401 32.20 58.18 24.46
N PHE A 402 33.12 57.31 24.87
CA PHE A 402 33.20 56.82 26.26
C PHE A 402 34.58 56.18 26.54
N SER A 403 35.01 56.29 27.80
CA SER A 403 36.36 56.20 28.33
C SER A 403 37.10 54.85 28.23
N ARG A 404 38.39 54.95 27.88
CA ARG A 404 39.60 54.60 28.67
C ARG A 404 39.50 53.43 29.66
N ASP A 405 40.25 52.35 29.40
CA ASP A 405 41.35 51.90 30.28
C ASP A 405 42.27 50.83 29.61
N ASP A 406 43.50 51.28 29.29
CA ASP A 406 44.80 50.69 29.63
C ASP A 406 45.00 49.15 29.75
N ARG A 407 45.75 48.56 28.80
CA ARG A 407 47.15 48.07 28.99
C ARG A 407 47.58 47.05 27.91
N GLY A 408 48.65 47.41 27.19
CA GLY A 408 49.88 46.60 27.20
C GLY A 408 50.11 45.53 26.11
N MET A 409 51.25 45.69 25.45
CA MET A 409 52.16 44.64 24.92
C MET A 409 52.05 44.15 23.47
N LEU A 410 52.86 44.81 22.65
CA LEU A 410 53.76 44.27 21.62
C LEU A 410 54.01 42.74 21.66
N ARG A 411 53.87 42.07 20.51
CA ARG A 411 54.98 41.36 19.86
C ARG A 411 54.64 40.84 18.45
N SER A 412 55.46 41.25 17.50
CA SER A 412 55.71 40.54 16.25
C SER A 412 56.56 39.29 16.52
N THR A 413 56.31 38.19 15.80
CA THR A 413 57.38 37.33 15.26
C THR A 413 56.84 36.49 14.10
N THR A 414 57.50 36.66 12.97
CA THR A 414 57.62 35.76 11.83
C THR A 414 58.19 34.38 12.22
N TRP A 415 58.00 33.39 11.35
CA TRP A 415 58.92 32.31 10.90
C TRP A 415 58.05 31.30 10.12
N GLY A 416 58.42 30.77 8.95
CA GLY A 416 59.73 30.22 8.55
C GLY A 416 59.51 28.74 8.26
N GLY A 417 59.68 28.31 7.00
CA GLY A 417 59.13 27.03 6.50
C GLY A 417 59.97 25.75 6.66
N SER A 418 59.30 24.66 6.25
CA SER A 418 59.79 23.38 5.66
C SER A 418 60.38 22.29 6.59
N PRO A 419 60.51 21.02 6.12
CA PRO A 419 59.44 20.07 5.82
C PRO A 419 59.65 18.69 6.52
N GLY A 420 58.63 17.83 6.56
CA GLY A 420 58.79 16.46 7.06
C GLY A 420 57.65 15.55 6.62
N GLY A 421 57.92 14.71 5.61
CA GLY A 421 57.01 13.68 5.16
C GLY A 421 56.95 12.50 6.13
N THR A 422 55.83 11.79 6.12
CA THR A 422 55.76 10.36 6.42
C THR A 422 54.56 9.75 5.71
N GLU A 423 54.88 8.80 4.86
CA GLU A 423 54.05 7.81 4.18
C GLU A 423 53.61 6.73 5.19
N TRP A 424 52.35 6.27 5.18
CA TRP A 424 52.01 4.91 5.60
C TRP A 424 50.81 4.34 4.82
N LYS A 425 51.14 3.22 4.15
CA LYS A 425 50.33 2.24 3.43
C LYS A 425 49.05 1.80 4.14
N GLY A 426 48.00 1.67 3.35
CA GLY A 426 46.85 0.82 3.64
C GLY A 426 47.17 -0.66 3.44
N ARG A 427 46.42 -1.48 4.16
CA ARG A 427 46.21 -2.90 3.92
C ARG A 427 44.71 -3.15 3.98
#